data_AF-A0A7X6VVS3-F1
#
_entry.id   AF-A0A7X6VVS3-F1
#
_cell.length_a   1.000
_cell.length_b   1.000
_cell.length_c   1.000
_cell.angle_alpha   90.00
_cell.angle_beta   90.00
_cell.angle_gamma   90.00
#
_symmetry.space_group_name_H-M   'P 1'
#
loop_
_entity.id
_entity.type
_entity.pdbx_description
1 polymer ?
#
loop_
_entity_poly.entity_id
_entity_poly.type
_entity_poly.pdbx_seq_one_letter_code
_entity_poly.pdbx_strand_id
1 'polypeptide(L)'
;MAALAGLFTFGCIDNMPEIEDLPSAAVAFTYEVVDDSYQLDYYVGAKIEFTSTSYLAGECKWDFGDGTEIATGDVVTHKYSAAGTYQVKLTVGDAKSRKMPILISDIVPIMTVDSIEGGICEVLTTPVSISVELPNPEGLSEEYEWIFPLGTRDESGNVVSTSDKRDPGKLKFSHVGSQTVRLRVKLGGRTLEEGRVNVQVAYNEDVPTLYYAVKGGNIMALKLAENAPSDMLIYPYDMAVSSGKHPLNIVFKNPSLYILDCGQQFTYVNDESGVLGDGRIFVMSKDGSKVETMLTNTGAAFDDPFYGYADDKHLYFSNRNTGIMRIEHSERNRLYSPSEFPYYVQNATLGYYANGWSYGSMNACFGKIDGTWYWCKTFNGTGIFRFTDGDILSEAITGGKPAPSAGVALSGMSPKSFVWDSKNQVIYFSIYDTGYEGLYRCTLDQLNGIGGIKSNLAPYLLKTAKGKSVIPITEAGRGEGSAGEFIGICQLTLDESTGAVYFGFRSAYPDEVKSGLMRYNPKTGYIEHVIEGVEVYGVSVNNNKSKLF
;
A
#
# COMPACT_ATOMS: atom_id res chain seq x y z
N MET A 1 -30.82 -72.77 8.17
CA MET A 1 -31.48 -71.48 7.87
C MET A 1 -32.59 -71.24 8.89
N ALA A 2 -32.39 -70.30 9.82
CA ALA A 2 -33.41 -69.47 10.50
C ALA A 2 -32.71 -68.66 11.60
N ALA A 3 -33.12 -67.40 11.75
CA ALA A 3 -32.44 -66.33 12.47
C ALA A 3 -32.52 -66.44 14.01
N LEU A 4 -31.52 -65.87 14.69
CA LEU A 4 -31.67 -65.35 16.06
C LEU A 4 -31.10 -63.93 16.10
N ALA A 5 -32.00 -62.96 16.32
CA ALA A 5 -31.67 -61.55 16.46
C ALA A 5 -31.10 -61.29 17.86
N GLY A 6 -29.87 -60.77 17.93
CA GLY A 6 -29.30 -60.22 19.16
C GLY A 6 -29.64 -58.74 19.29
N LEU A 7 -30.38 -58.37 20.34
CA LEU A 7 -30.55 -56.99 20.76
C LEU A 7 -29.20 -56.40 21.22
N PHE A 8 -28.74 -55.33 20.56
CA PHE A 8 -27.69 -54.46 21.11
C PHE A 8 -28.34 -53.36 21.94
N THR A 9 -28.12 -53.37 23.24
CA THR A 9 -28.45 -52.25 24.12
C THR A 9 -27.36 -51.19 23.98
N PHE A 10 -27.69 -50.05 23.37
CA PHE A 10 -26.88 -48.84 23.47
C PHE A 10 -27.05 -48.28 24.88
N GLY A 11 -26.00 -48.36 25.70
CA GLY A 11 -25.91 -47.57 26.93
C GLY A 11 -25.68 -46.11 26.55
N CYS A 12 -26.56 -45.21 27.01
CA CYS A 12 -26.28 -43.79 27.02
C CYS A 12 -24.99 -43.56 27.82
N ILE A 13 -23.95 -43.03 27.17
CA ILE A 13 -22.87 -42.36 27.88
C ILE A 13 -23.48 -41.04 28.34
N ASP A 14 -23.69 -40.93 29.65
CA ASP A 14 -24.03 -39.67 30.29
C ASP A 14 -22.77 -38.79 30.21
N ASN A 15 -22.73 -37.85 29.26
CA ASN A 15 -21.68 -36.84 29.25
C ASN A 15 -21.88 -36.03 30.54
N MET A 16 -20.98 -36.24 31.52
CA MET A 16 -20.95 -35.40 32.71
C MET A 16 -20.98 -33.93 32.25
N PRO A 17 -21.88 -33.09 32.79
CA PRO A 17 -21.89 -31.68 32.45
C PRO A 17 -20.51 -31.10 32.78
N GLU A 18 -19.94 -30.32 31.86
CA GLU A 18 -18.77 -29.51 32.18
C GLU A 18 -19.14 -28.63 33.37
N ILE A 19 -18.45 -28.82 34.50
CA ILE A 19 -18.58 -27.94 35.65
C ILE A 19 -18.01 -26.59 35.22
N GLU A 20 -18.89 -25.65 34.91
CA GLU A 20 -18.51 -24.27 34.63
C GLU A 20 -18.09 -23.61 35.96
N ASP A 21 -16.77 -23.53 36.16
CA ASP A 21 -16.14 -22.96 37.35
C ASP A 21 -16.30 -21.43 37.30
N LEU A 22 -17.41 -20.90 37.84
CA LEU A 22 -17.69 -19.46 37.85
C LEU A 22 -16.62 -18.73 38.69
N PRO A 23 -15.97 -17.69 38.15
CA PRO A 23 -14.91 -16.98 38.87
C PRO A 23 -15.47 -16.38 40.15
N SER A 24 -15.03 -16.91 41.28
CA SER A 24 -15.37 -16.35 42.58
C SER A 24 -14.55 -15.10 42.78
N ALA A 25 -15.19 -13.92 42.93
CA ALA A 25 -14.52 -12.68 43.33
C ALA A 25 -13.72 -12.78 44.66
N ALA A 26 -13.87 -13.91 45.35
CA ALA A 26 -13.12 -14.30 46.54
C ALA A 26 -11.68 -14.74 46.35
N VAL A 27 -11.42 -15.34 45.19
CA VAL A 27 -10.09 -15.77 44.80
C VAL A 27 -9.57 -14.68 43.89
N ALA A 28 -8.49 -14.04 44.29
CA ALA A 28 -7.88 -12.97 43.53
C ALA A 28 -6.37 -13.08 43.63
N PHE A 29 -5.70 -12.67 42.57
CA PHE A 29 -4.27 -12.55 42.55
C PHE A 29 -3.83 -11.42 41.64
N THR A 30 -2.60 -10.98 41.87
CA THR A 30 -1.83 -10.10 41.00
C THR A 30 -0.57 -10.82 40.57
N TYR A 31 0.06 -10.33 39.51
CA TYR A 31 1.35 -10.83 39.06
C TYR A 31 2.19 -9.70 38.50
N GLU A 32 3.50 -9.77 38.70
CA GLU A 32 4.46 -8.76 38.24
C GLU A 32 5.80 -9.41 37.90
N VAL A 33 6.53 -8.81 36.96
CA VAL A 33 7.89 -9.25 36.62
C VAL A 33 8.85 -8.71 37.68
N VAL A 34 9.66 -9.57 38.27
CA VAL A 34 10.62 -9.22 39.33
C VAL A 34 12.02 -8.92 38.76
N ASP A 35 12.11 -8.69 37.45
CA ASP A 35 13.35 -8.33 36.76
C ASP A 35 13.52 -6.81 36.80
N ASP A 36 14.68 -6.29 37.21
CA ASP A 36 14.93 -4.85 37.33
C ASP A 36 14.90 -4.09 35.98
N SER A 37 15.05 -4.78 34.85
CA SER A 37 15.22 -4.19 33.52
C SER A 37 13.99 -4.28 32.63
N TYR A 38 13.08 -5.24 32.88
CA TYR A 38 11.91 -5.53 32.03
C TYR A 38 10.60 -5.67 32.81
N GLN A 39 10.43 -4.88 33.89
CA GLN A 39 9.31 -5.01 34.85
C GLN A 39 7.90 -4.96 34.24
N LEU A 40 7.74 -4.32 33.08
CA LEU A 40 6.45 -4.19 32.40
C LEU A 40 6.26 -5.21 31.27
N ASP A 41 7.29 -5.98 30.94
CA ASP A 41 7.30 -6.88 29.79
C ASP A 41 7.39 -8.34 30.21
N TYR A 42 6.40 -9.13 29.82
CA TYR A 42 6.33 -10.55 30.13
C TYR A 42 7.01 -11.37 29.03
N TYR A 43 8.35 -11.48 29.09
CA TYR A 43 9.13 -12.29 28.14
C TYR A 43 9.33 -13.74 28.60
N VAL A 44 9.61 -14.62 27.64
CA VAL A 44 10.16 -15.96 27.92
C VAL A 44 11.37 -15.85 28.85
N GLY A 45 11.42 -16.69 29.89
CA GLY A 45 12.52 -16.72 30.86
C GLY A 45 12.45 -15.65 31.96
N ALA A 46 11.55 -14.66 31.86
CA ALA A 46 11.33 -13.66 32.89
C ALA A 46 10.80 -14.30 34.18
N LYS A 47 11.34 -13.87 35.32
CA LYS A 47 10.87 -14.30 36.64
C LYS A 47 9.64 -13.49 37.02
N ILE A 48 8.49 -14.14 37.05
CA ILE A 48 7.20 -13.51 37.37
C ILE A 48 6.79 -13.94 38.77
N GLU A 49 6.52 -12.99 39.66
CA GLU A 49 5.93 -13.22 40.96
C GLU A 49 4.40 -13.18 40.86
N PHE A 50 3.76 -14.15 41.48
CA PHE A 50 2.32 -14.27 41.61
C PHE A 50 1.96 -14.17 43.08
N THR A 51 1.09 -13.21 43.40
CA THR A 51 0.71 -12.88 44.78
C THR A 51 -0.79 -13.05 44.94
N SER A 52 -1.19 -13.92 45.87
CA SER A 52 -2.60 -14.08 46.24
C SER A 52 -3.07 -12.83 46.98
N THR A 53 -4.16 -12.24 46.50
CA THR A 53 -4.89 -11.13 47.13
C THR A 53 -6.28 -11.59 47.57
N SER A 54 -6.46 -12.90 47.70
CA SER A 54 -7.72 -13.56 48.04
C SER A 54 -8.15 -13.20 49.47
N TYR A 55 -9.46 -13.00 49.70
CA TYR A 55 -9.97 -12.80 51.06
C TYR A 55 -10.17 -14.11 51.83
N LEU A 56 -10.12 -15.26 51.12
CA LEU A 56 -10.31 -16.58 51.69
C LEU A 56 -9.05 -17.04 52.43
N ALA A 57 -9.23 -17.62 53.61
CA ALA A 57 -8.16 -18.33 54.31
C ALA A 57 -8.06 -19.77 53.77
N GLY A 58 -6.85 -20.21 53.42
CA GLY A 58 -6.58 -21.57 52.93
C GLY A 58 -5.23 -21.66 52.22
N GLU A 59 -4.78 -22.87 51.89
CA GLU A 59 -3.57 -23.07 51.09
C GLU A 59 -3.81 -22.58 49.65
N CYS A 60 -2.90 -21.72 49.16
CA CYS A 60 -2.88 -21.25 47.78
C CYS A 60 -2.12 -22.24 46.89
N LYS A 61 -2.79 -22.78 45.87
CA LYS A 61 -2.24 -23.68 44.85
C LYS A 61 -2.31 -23.02 43.47
N TRP A 62 -1.17 -22.99 42.79
CA TRP A 62 -0.98 -22.30 41.51
C TRP A 62 -0.71 -23.29 40.38
N ASP A 63 -1.53 -23.24 39.35
CA ASP A 63 -1.28 -23.89 38.07
C ASP A 63 -1.05 -22.78 37.03
N PHE A 64 0.11 -22.76 36.40
CA PHE A 64 0.50 -21.71 35.47
C PHE A 64 -0.02 -21.95 34.05
N GLY A 65 -0.65 -23.09 33.78
CA GLY A 65 -1.25 -23.41 32.49
C GLY A 65 -0.28 -23.83 31.39
N ASP A 66 1.01 -24.01 31.72
CA ASP A 66 2.08 -24.44 30.80
C ASP A 66 2.50 -25.91 31.00
N GLY A 67 1.83 -26.63 31.91
CA GLY A 67 2.10 -28.03 32.23
C GLY A 67 3.21 -28.25 33.26
N THR A 68 3.75 -27.18 33.87
CA THR A 68 4.69 -27.28 34.99
C THR A 68 3.99 -27.73 36.28
N GLU A 69 4.76 -28.17 37.28
CA GLU A 69 4.23 -28.64 38.56
C GLU A 69 3.50 -27.51 39.31
N ILE A 70 2.41 -27.87 40.01
CA ILE A 70 1.64 -26.93 40.81
C ILE A 70 2.50 -26.37 41.96
N ALA A 71 2.58 -25.04 42.07
CA ALA A 71 3.27 -24.37 43.17
C ALA A 71 2.32 -24.06 44.33
N THR A 72 2.87 -23.98 45.56
CA THR A 72 2.10 -23.69 46.77
C THR A 72 2.68 -22.49 47.53
N GLY A 73 1.82 -21.63 48.05
CA GLY A 73 2.20 -20.46 48.86
C GLY A 73 1.45 -19.19 48.47
N ASP A 74 1.41 -18.20 49.36
CA ASP A 74 0.72 -16.93 49.11
C ASP A 74 1.43 -16.07 48.07
N VAL A 75 2.76 -16.21 47.99
CA VAL A 75 3.63 -15.58 47.01
C VAL A 75 4.50 -16.67 46.39
N VAL A 76 4.45 -16.83 45.07
CA VAL A 76 5.25 -17.81 44.32
C VAL A 76 5.87 -17.14 43.11
N THR A 77 6.98 -17.69 42.60
CA THR A 77 7.59 -17.19 41.36
C THR A 77 7.66 -18.26 40.30
N HIS A 78 7.40 -17.90 39.05
CA HIS A 78 7.40 -18.80 37.90
C HIS A 78 8.16 -18.22 36.70
N LYS A 79 8.61 -19.10 35.79
CA LYS A 79 9.23 -18.74 34.51
C LYS A 79 8.63 -19.59 33.39
N TYR A 80 8.16 -18.95 32.34
CA TYR A 80 7.68 -19.63 31.14
C TYR A 80 8.82 -19.86 30.15
N SER A 81 8.92 -21.06 29.60
CA SER A 81 9.98 -21.48 28.66
C SER A 81 9.62 -21.27 27.18
N ALA A 82 8.36 -20.94 26.89
CA ALA A 82 7.86 -20.70 25.54
C ALA A 82 6.93 -19.48 25.52
N ALA A 83 6.85 -18.82 24.36
CA ALA A 83 5.91 -17.74 24.14
C ALA A 83 4.50 -18.31 23.92
N GLY A 84 3.50 -17.60 24.42
CA GLY A 84 2.11 -18.07 24.34
C GLY A 84 1.19 -17.34 25.31
N THR A 85 -0.10 -17.62 25.19
CA THR A 85 -1.10 -17.20 26.19
C THR A 85 -1.38 -18.37 27.12
N TYR A 86 -1.17 -18.18 28.42
CA TYR A 86 -1.37 -19.19 29.45
C TYR A 86 -2.52 -18.81 30.38
N GLN A 87 -3.26 -19.82 30.86
CA GLN A 87 -4.37 -19.63 31.80
C GLN A 87 -3.91 -19.94 33.22
N VAL A 88 -3.45 -18.92 33.94
CA VAL A 88 -2.98 -19.09 35.33
C VAL A 88 -4.19 -19.30 36.25
N LYS A 89 -4.22 -20.43 36.95
CA LYS A 89 -5.26 -20.82 37.88
C LYS A 89 -4.74 -20.78 39.32
N LEU A 90 -5.32 -19.91 40.14
CA LEU A 90 -5.18 -19.95 41.59
C LEU A 90 -6.34 -20.73 42.19
N THR A 91 -6.06 -21.69 43.09
CA THR A 91 -7.04 -22.39 43.92
C THR A 91 -6.73 -22.12 45.39
N VAL A 92 -7.72 -21.71 46.19
CA VAL A 92 -7.54 -21.44 47.64
C VAL A 92 -8.41 -22.38 48.45
N GLY A 93 -7.80 -23.18 49.33
CA GLY A 93 -8.48 -24.20 50.13
C GLY A 93 -9.13 -25.29 49.27
N ASP A 94 -10.30 -25.79 49.68
CA ASP A 94 -10.88 -27.04 49.14
C ASP A 94 -11.90 -26.89 48.00
N ALA A 95 -12.21 -25.68 47.48
CA ALA A 95 -13.26 -25.61 46.44
C ALA A 95 -13.28 -24.41 45.48
N LYS A 96 -12.57 -23.30 45.72
CA LYS A 96 -12.73 -22.10 44.88
C LYS A 96 -11.48 -21.79 44.09
N SER A 97 -11.67 -21.49 42.80
CA SER A 97 -10.58 -21.14 41.90
C SER A 97 -10.86 -19.88 41.09
N ARG A 98 -9.80 -19.26 40.56
CA ARG A 98 -9.87 -18.19 39.56
C ARG A 98 -8.81 -18.41 38.50
N LYS A 99 -9.19 -18.21 37.24
CA LYS A 99 -8.28 -18.19 36.08
C LYS A 99 -8.08 -16.77 35.57
N MET A 100 -6.85 -16.42 35.19
CA MET A 100 -6.55 -15.21 34.44
C MET A 100 -5.57 -15.51 33.30
N PRO A 101 -5.80 -14.97 32.09
CA PRO A 101 -4.85 -15.12 31.00
C PRO A 101 -3.61 -14.25 31.24
N ILE A 102 -2.45 -14.77 30.90
CA ILE A 102 -1.19 -14.03 30.78
C ILE A 102 -0.59 -14.27 29.39
N LEU A 103 -0.14 -13.22 28.72
CA LEU A 103 0.58 -13.31 27.44
C LEU A 103 2.07 -13.24 27.71
N ILE A 104 2.80 -14.27 27.29
CA ILE A 104 4.25 -14.32 27.30
C ILE A 104 4.75 -14.10 25.88
N SER A 105 5.50 -13.02 25.69
CA SER A 105 6.13 -12.66 24.41
C SER A 105 7.44 -13.41 24.21
N ASP A 106 7.76 -13.77 22.97
CA ASP A 106 9.12 -14.23 22.65
C ASP A 106 10.09 -13.04 22.67
N ILE A 107 11.37 -13.35 22.80
CA ILE A 107 12.46 -12.38 22.73
C ILE A 107 12.84 -12.18 21.27
N VAL A 108 12.78 -10.93 20.82
CA VAL A 108 13.24 -10.50 19.50
C VAL A 108 14.20 -9.31 19.63
N PRO A 109 15.22 -9.18 18.77
CA PRO A 109 16.10 -8.02 18.77
C PRO A 109 15.36 -6.79 18.22
N ILE A 110 15.35 -5.70 18.98
CA ILE A 110 14.74 -4.43 18.58
C ILE A 110 15.85 -3.52 18.08
N MET A 111 15.85 -3.24 16.78
CA MET A 111 16.83 -2.38 16.12
C MET A 111 16.27 -0.98 15.95
N THR A 112 17.06 0.04 16.29
CA THR A 112 16.69 1.45 16.10
C THR A 112 17.80 2.20 15.39
N VAL A 113 17.46 2.97 14.36
CA VAL A 113 18.39 3.95 13.78
C VAL A 113 18.43 5.14 14.72
N ASP A 114 19.63 5.46 15.21
CA ASP A 114 19.80 6.58 16.15
C ASP A 114 19.43 7.90 15.47
N SER A 115 19.13 8.92 16.29
CA SER A 115 18.80 10.25 15.79
C SER A 115 19.93 10.80 14.91
N ILE A 116 19.61 11.14 13.67
CA ILE A 116 20.59 11.66 12.70
C ILE A 116 20.70 13.17 12.90
N GLU A 117 21.92 13.68 13.11
CA GLU A 117 22.19 15.11 13.19
C GLU A 117 21.76 15.82 11.89
N GLY A 118 20.98 16.90 12.01
CA GLY A 118 20.39 17.58 10.85
C GLY A 118 19.20 16.85 10.21
N GLY A 119 18.82 15.67 10.71
CA GLY A 119 17.62 14.92 10.31
C GLY A 119 17.68 14.21 8.96
N ILE A 120 18.81 14.29 8.23
CA ILE A 120 18.95 13.69 6.89
C ILE A 120 20.23 12.86 6.83
N CYS A 121 20.09 11.58 6.45
CA CYS A 121 21.22 10.72 6.11
C CYS A 121 21.60 10.91 4.63
N GLU A 122 22.54 11.81 4.31
CA GLU A 122 23.03 11.99 2.94
C GLU A 122 24.04 10.90 2.55
N VAL A 123 23.89 10.37 1.32
CA VAL A 123 24.77 9.35 0.75
C VAL A 123 26.26 9.69 0.92
N LEU A 124 27.05 8.70 1.37
CA LEU A 124 28.49 8.75 1.67
C LEU A 124 28.96 9.79 2.69
N THR A 125 28.10 10.67 3.19
CA THR A 125 28.52 11.80 4.02
C THR A 125 28.11 11.61 5.46
N THR A 126 26.83 11.32 5.71
CA THR A 126 26.28 11.24 7.05
C THR A 126 26.60 9.88 7.70
N PRO A 127 27.34 9.85 8.82
CA PRO A 127 27.48 8.63 9.62
C PRO A 127 26.18 8.33 10.37
N VAL A 128 25.81 7.06 10.42
CA VAL A 128 24.62 6.55 11.11
C VAL A 128 25.02 5.47 12.10
N SER A 129 24.45 5.51 13.29
CA SER A 129 24.55 4.45 14.29
C SER A 129 23.23 3.70 14.38
N ILE A 130 23.31 2.39 14.62
CA ILE A 130 22.15 1.53 14.79
C ILE A 130 22.29 0.82 16.13
N SER A 131 21.37 1.12 17.04
CA SER A 131 21.32 0.53 18.37
C SER A 131 20.48 -0.75 18.36
N VAL A 132 20.85 -1.71 19.21
CA VAL A 132 20.05 -2.90 19.50
C VAL A 132 19.68 -2.96 20.97
N GLU A 133 18.38 -3.11 21.21
CA GLU A 133 17.82 -3.54 22.49
C GLU A 133 17.42 -5.01 22.38
N LEU A 134 17.86 -5.81 23.34
CA LEU A 134 17.62 -7.24 23.36
C LEU A 134 17.20 -7.64 24.79
N PRO A 135 15.92 -7.93 25.02
CA PRO A 135 15.47 -8.47 26.31
C PRO A 135 16.21 -9.75 26.67
N ASN A 136 16.85 -9.79 27.84
CA ASN A 136 17.63 -10.94 28.30
C ASN A 136 17.47 -11.18 29.81
N PRO A 137 16.25 -11.51 30.28
CA PRO A 137 15.96 -11.63 31.71
C PRO A 137 16.69 -12.80 32.41
N GLU A 138 17.23 -13.73 31.63
CA GLU A 138 17.97 -14.89 32.16
C GLU A 138 19.49 -14.69 32.15
N GLY A 139 19.98 -13.56 31.63
CA GLY A 139 21.42 -13.28 31.51
C GLY A 139 22.15 -14.31 30.65
N LEU A 140 21.49 -14.81 29.60
CA LEU A 140 22.07 -15.79 28.68
C LEU A 140 23.14 -15.16 27.79
N SER A 141 24.04 -15.98 27.25
CA SER A 141 25.07 -15.51 26.32
C SER A 141 24.47 -14.97 25.01
N GLU A 142 25.01 -13.87 24.50
CA GLU A 142 24.54 -13.19 23.30
C GLU A 142 25.58 -13.31 22.17
N GLU A 143 25.15 -13.74 20.99
CA GLU A 143 25.96 -13.71 19.76
C GLU A 143 25.22 -12.89 18.70
N TYR A 144 25.93 -11.97 18.05
CA TYR A 144 25.38 -11.04 17.05
C TYR A 144 25.96 -11.33 15.65
N GLU A 145 25.14 -11.22 14.62
CA GLU A 145 25.55 -11.19 13.22
C GLU A 145 24.76 -10.10 12.51
N TRP A 146 25.35 -8.90 12.42
CA TRP A 146 24.88 -7.83 11.57
C TRP A 146 25.16 -8.18 10.11
N ILE A 147 24.20 -7.89 9.24
CA ILE A 147 24.34 -8.05 7.79
C ILE A 147 23.93 -6.75 7.14
N PHE A 148 24.92 -6.09 6.52
CA PHE A 148 24.75 -4.78 5.92
C PHE A 148 24.46 -4.87 4.41
N PRO A 149 23.69 -3.92 3.85
CA PRO A 149 23.47 -3.87 2.41
C PRO A 149 24.76 -3.53 1.66
N LEU A 150 24.80 -3.87 0.38
CA LEU A 150 25.90 -3.51 -0.52
C LEU A 150 26.20 -2.01 -0.43
N GLY A 151 27.48 -1.64 -0.43
CA GLY A 151 27.88 -0.24 -0.38
C GLY A 151 27.96 0.37 1.01
N THR A 152 27.74 -0.42 2.07
CA THR A 152 27.97 0.02 3.45
C THR A 152 29.47 0.15 3.74
N ARG A 153 29.84 1.24 4.42
CA ARG A 153 31.22 1.58 4.80
C ARG A 153 31.31 1.93 6.27
N ASP A 154 32.41 1.58 6.91
CA ASP A 154 32.74 2.03 8.27
C ASP A 154 33.20 3.51 8.30
N GLU A 155 33.47 4.04 9.49
CA GLU A 155 33.95 5.41 9.68
C GLU A 155 35.30 5.69 8.99
N SER A 156 36.11 4.65 8.77
CA SER A 156 37.40 4.75 8.05
C SER A 156 37.23 4.65 6.52
N GLY A 157 36.02 4.42 6.03
CA GLY A 157 35.68 4.30 4.61
C GLY A 157 35.87 2.89 4.03
N ASN A 158 36.20 1.89 4.85
CA ASN A 158 36.33 0.51 4.39
C ASN A 158 34.95 -0.10 4.15
N VAL A 159 34.80 -0.92 3.11
CA VAL A 159 33.56 -1.63 2.85
C VAL A 159 33.35 -2.69 3.93
N VAL A 160 32.15 -2.72 4.50
CA VAL A 160 31.75 -3.66 5.56
C VAL A 160 30.44 -4.32 5.15
N SER A 161 30.42 -5.66 5.20
CA SER A 161 29.24 -6.48 4.87
C SER A 161 28.61 -7.14 6.09
N THR A 162 29.40 -7.36 7.15
CA THR A 162 28.94 -7.98 8.40
C THR A 162 29.66 -7.42 9.62
N SER A 163 29.10 -7.64 10.81
CA SER A 163 29.75 -7.39 12.10
C SER A 163 29.25 -8.40 13.14
N ASP A 164 30.14 -8.84 14.03
CA ASP A 164 29.85 -9.74 15.15
C ASP A 164 29.73 -9.01 16.49
N LYS A 165 29.93 -7.69 16.49
CA LYS A 165 29.86 -6.85 17.68
C LYS A 165 28.41 -6.53 18.03
N ARG A 166 28.14 -6.33 19.33
CA ARG A 166 26.84 -5.78 19.77
C ARG A 166 26.59 -4.39 19.19
N ASP A 167 27.61 -3.53 19.18
CA ASP A 167 27.60 -2.23 18.51
C ASP A 167 28.51 -2.31 17.26
N PRO A 168 27.94 -2.23 16.05
CA PRO A 168 28.71 -2.29 14.81
C PRO A 168 29.52 -1.01 14.52
N GLY A 169 29.33 0.05 15.31
CA GLY A 169 29.92 1.36 15.10
C GLY A 169 29.14 2.20 14.08
N LYS A 170 29.74 3.32 13.68
CA LYS A 170 29.17 4.24 12.71
C LYS A 170 29.33 3.73 11.28
N LEU A 171 28.25 3.83 10.52
CA LEU A 171 28.16 3.35 9.15
C LEU A 171 27.80 4.49 8.19
N LYS A 172 28.27 4.39 6.95
CA LYS A 172 27.88 5.24 5.83
C LYS A 172 27.43 4.37 4.67
N PHE A 173 26.53 4.88 3.84
CA PHE A 173 25.95 4.13 2.73
C PHE A 173 26.29 4.80 1.39
N SER A 174 26.71 4.02 0.40
CA SER A 174 27.04 4.51 -0.95
C SER A 174 25.88 4.52 -1.94
N HIS A 175 24.69 4.12 -1.50
CA HIS A 175 23.51 4.02 -2.33
C HIS A 175 22.34 4.77 -1.70
N VAL A 176 21.47 5.31 -2.54
CA VAL A 176 20.31 6.12 -2.16
C VAL A 176 19.09 5.20 -1.99
N GLY A 177 18.11 5.61 -1.19
CA GLY A 177 16.89 4.84 -0.94
C GLY A 177 16.88 4.15 0.42
N SER A 178 15.93 3.23 0.62
CA SER A 178 15.89 2.42 1.84
C SER A 178 17.03 1.40 1.84
N GLN A 179 17.97 1.56 2.77
CA GLN A 179 19.06 0.62 3.02
C GLN A 179 18.67 -0.32 4.16
N THR A 180 18.33 -1.58 3.85
CA THR A 180 17.92 -2.57 4.86
C THR A 180 19.13 -3.20 5.54
N VAL A 181 19.28 -2.93 6.83
CA VAL A 181 20.23 -3.62 7.72
C VAL A 181 19.49 -4.75 8.43
N ARG A 182 20.13 -5.92 8.53
CA ARG A 182 19.56 -7.10 9.19
C ARG A 182 20.43 -7.51 10.37
N LEU A 183 19.81 -8.10 11.38
CA LEU A 183 20.49 -8.61 12.56
C LEU A 183 19.99 -10.00 12.91
N ARG A 184 20.91 -10.96 12.97
CA ARG A 184 20.65 -12.28 13.54
C ARG A 184 21.30 -12.35 14.91
N VAL A 185 20.54 -12.85 15.87
CA VAL A 185 21.01 -13.00 17.25
C VAL A 185 20.84 -14.45 17.69
N LYS A 186 21.83 -14.98 18.40
CA LYS A 186 21.63 -16.16 19.23
C LYS A 186 21.65 -15.76 20.70
N LEU A 187 20.64 -16.22 21.44
CA LEU A 187 20.52 -16.02 22.87
C LEU A 187 20.57 -17.39 23.57
N GLY A 188 21.60 -17.62 24.38
CA GLY A 188 21.85 -18.93 25.01
C GLY A 188 21.98 -20.07 24.00
N GLY A 189 22.44 -19.79 22.78
CA GLY A 189 22.54 -20.76 21.68
C GLY A 189 21.26 -20.92 20.83
N ARG A 190 20.12 -20.36 21.25
CA ARG A 190 18.87 -20.33 20.46
C ARG A 190 18.92 -19.18 19.44
N THR A 191 18.68 -19.47 18.17
CA THR A 191 18.50 -18.43 17.14
C THR A 191 17.16 -17.74 17.30
N LEU A 192 17.18 -16.41 17.38
CA LEU A 192 15.98 -15.56 17.44
C LEU A 192 15.47 -15.22 16.04
N GLU A 193 14.28 -14.61 15.97
CA GLU A 193 13.80 -13.99 14.75
C GLU A 193 14.78 -12.93 14.24
N GLU A 194 14.99 -12.86 12.92
CA GLU A 194 15.90 -11.90 12.29
C GLU A 194 15.31 -10.48 12.38
N GLY A 195 16.01 -9.58 13.07
CA GLY A 195 15.68 -8.16 13.12
C GLY A 195 16.01 -7.46 11.80
N ARG A 196 15.24 -6.42 11.47
CA ARG A 196 15.47 -5.58 10.29
C ARG A 196 15.19 -4.11 10.58
N VAL A 197 15.98 -3.23 9.99
CA VAL A 197 15.73 -1.79 10.03
C VAL A 197 16.12 -1.15 8.70
N ASN A 198 15.35 -0.16 8.26
CA ASN A 198 15.64 0.60 7.04
C ASN A 198 16.25 1.95 7.40
N VAL A 199 17.44 2.23 6.87
CA VAL A 199 18.02 3.58 6.88
C VAL A 199 17.60 4.29 5.60
N GLN A 200 16.90 5.42 5.72
CA GLN A 200 16.48 6.22 4.56
C GLN A 200 17.63 7.13 4.12
N VAL A 201 18.34 6.74 3.06
CA VAL A 201 19.53 7.45 2.59
C VAL A 201 19.18 8.39 1.45
N ALA A 202 19.32 9.69 1.69
CA ALA A 202 19.04 10.78 0.78
C ALA A 202 20.08 10.90 -0.35
N TYR A 203 19.63 11.43 -1.48
CA TYR A 203 20.55 11.88 -2.54
C TYR A 203 21.23 13.19 -2.13
N ASN A 204 22.39 13.48 -2.71
CA ASN A 204 23.19 14.66 -2.37
C ASN A 204 22.76 15.93 -3.12
N GLU A 205 21.83 15.82 -4.08
CA GLU A 205 21.26 16.96 -4.82
C GLU A 205 19.73 16.97 -4.77
N ASP A 206 19.14 18.16 -4.95
CA ASP A 206 17.69 18.31 -5.04
C ASP A 206 17.19 17.80 -6.39
N VAL A 207 16.40 16.73 -6.38
CA VAL A 207 15.79 16.13 -7.58
C VAL A 207 14.30 15.81 -7.36
N PRO A 208 13.51 15.69 -8.44
CA PRO A 208 12.12 15.24 -8.34
C PRO A 208 12.00 13.86 -7.70
N THR A 209 10.81 13.56 -7.17
CA THR A 209 10.51 12.27 -6.53
C THR A 209 9.31 11.63 -7.22
N LEU A 210 9.46 10.39 -7.66
CA LEU A 210 8.39 9.57 -8.18
C LEU A 210 7.81 8.71 -7.05
N TYR A 211 6.49 8.75 -6.86
CA TYR A 211 5.74 7.84 -6.01
C TYR A 211 5.03 6.79 -6.86
N TYR A 212 4.91 5.57 -6.33
CA TYR A 212 4.16 4.51 -6.96
C TYR A 212 3.56 3.56 -5.92
N ALA A 213 2.36 3.04 -6.21
CA ALA A 213 1.65 2.13 -5.35
C ALA A 213 1.90 0.67 -5.77
N VAL A 214 2.55 -0.12 -4.90
CA VAL A 214 2.81 -1.54 -5.13
C VAL A 214 1.62 -2.38 -4.70
N LYS A 215 1.20 -3.33 -5.55
CA LYS A 215 0.11 -4.26 -5.25
C LYS A 215 0.43 -5.10 -4.01
N GLY A 216 -0.49 -5.10 -3.04
CA GLY A 216 -0.34 -5.83 -1.78
C GLY A 216 0.83 -5.36 -0.91
N GLY A 217 1.44 -4.22 -1.26
CA GLY A 217 2.59 -3.66 -0.56
C GLY A 217 2.35 -2.22 -0.12
N ASN A 218 3.43 -1.45 -0.10
CA ASN A 218 3.44 -0.07 0.33
C ASN A 218 3.52 0.91 -0.84
N ILE A 219 3.17 2.16 -0.57
CA ILE A 219 3.60 3.31 -1.35
C ILE A 219 5.13 3.35 -1.28
N MET A 220 5.73 3.40 -2.46
CA MET A 220 7.18 3.51 -2.62
C MET A 220 7.50 4.86 -3.25
N ALA A 221 8.68 5.38 -2.97
CA ALA A 221 9.19 6.58 -3.62
C ALA A 221 10.54 6.31 -4.29
N LEU A 222 10.89 7.06 -5.32
CA LEU A 222 12.15 6.94 -6.04
C LEU A 222 12.65 8.33 -6.43
N LYS A 223 13.90 8.64 -6.10
CA LYS A 223 14.53 9.89 -6.53
C LYS A 223 14.85 9.81 -8.02
N LEU A 224 14.45 10.82 -8.79
CA LEU A 224 14.73 10.90 -10.22
C LEU A 224 16.09 11.55 -10.47
N ALA A 225 17.15 10.84 -10.09
CA ALA A 225 18.54 11.31 -10.13
C ALA A 225 19.25 10.89 -11.43
N GLU A 226 18.94 11.54 -12.55
CA GLU A 226 19.51 11.17 -13.87
C GLU A 226 21.04 11.34 -13.98
N ASN A 227 21.63 12.17 -13.12
CA ASN A 227 23.06 12.46 -13.09
C ASN A 227 23.79 11.69 -11.98
N ALA A 228 23.15 10.69 -11.36
CA ALA A 228 23.82 9.86 -10.37
C ALA A 228 25.06 9.18 -10.96
N PRO A 229 26.20 9.14 -10.23
CA PRO A 229 27.38 8.39 -10.64
C PRO A 229 27.05 6.92 -10.91
N SER A 230 27.74 6.27 -11.84
CA SER A 230 27.45 4.88 -12.25
C SER A 230 27.62 3.84 -11.14
N ASP A 231 28.40 4.17 -10.10
CA ASP A 231 28.62 3.35 -8.90
C ASP A 231 27.65 3.68 -7.76
N MET A 232 26.75 4.65 -7.94
CA MET A 232 25.69 4.99 -7.01
C MET A 232 24.35 4.47 -7.51
N LEU A 233 23.85 3.42 -6.88
CA LEU A 233 22.52 2.90 -7.15
C LEU A 233 21.45 3.75 -6.45
N ILE A 234 20.36 3.99 -7.17
CA ILE A 234 19.18 4.70 -6.66
C ILE A 234 18.08 3.67 -6.39
N TYR A 235 17.94 3.26 -5.14
CA TYR A 235 16.90 2.34 -4.74
C TYR A 235 15.61 3.07 -4.36
N PRO A 236 14.47 2.39 -4.44
CA PRO A 236 13.24 2.90 -3.88
C PRO A 236 13.34 3.10 -2.36
N TYR A 237 12.56 4.04 -1.88
CA TYR A 237 12.26 4.23 -0.47
C TYR A 237 10.92 3.55 -0.19
N ASP A 238 10.88 2.68 0.82
CA ASP A 238 9.63 2.19 1.38
C ASP A 238 9.08 3.26 2.33
N MET A 239 7.90 3.80 2.00
CA MET A 239 7.25 4.83 2.82
C MET A 239 6.57 4.26 4.06
N ALA A 240 6.52 2.93 4.21
CA ALA A 240 5.81 2.22 5.27
C ALA A 240 4.31 2.55 5.35
N VAL A 241 3.74 3.05 4.25
CA VAL A 241 2.31 3.35 4.10
C VAL A 241 1.73 2.35 3.14
N SER A 242 0.71 1.60 3.56
CA SER A 242 0.01 0.66 2.67
C SER A 242 -0.47 1.35 1.39
N SER A 243 -0.29 0.69 0.24
CA SER A 243 -0.80 1.16 -1.04
C SER A 243 -2.33 1.26 -1.07
N GLY A 244 -3.04 0.48 -0.26
CA GLY A 244 -4.47 0.26 -0.42
C GLY A 244 -4.79 -0.98 -1.26
N LYS A 245 -6.07 -1.22 -1.53
CA LYS A 245 -6.55 -2.41 -2.26
C LYS A 245 -6.30 -2.29 -3.76
N HIS A 246 -6.86 -1.26 -4.39
CA HIS A 246 -6.70 -0.97 -5.82
C HIS A 246 -6.57 0.55 -6.06
N PRO A 247 -5.44 1.17 -5.66
CA PRO A 247 -5.16 2.59 -5.91
C PRO A 247 -4.84 2.87 -7.38
N LEU A 248 -5.85 2.84 -8.26
CA LEU A 248 -5.69 3.01 -9.71
C LEU A 248 -5.09 4.37 -10.08
N ASN A 249 -5.23 5.35 -9.20
CA ASN A 249 -4.75 6.71 -9.37
C ASN A 249 -4.19 7.27 -8.05
N ILE A 250 -2.96 7.77 -8.08
CA ILE A 250 -2.38 8.57 -6.99
C ILE A 250 -1.99 9.93 -7.53
N VAL A 251 -2.26 11.00 -6.79
CA VAL A 251 -2.09 12.38 -7.27
C VAL A 251 -1.25 13.14 -6.27
N PHE A 252 -0.08 13.63 -6.68
CA PHE A 252 0.71 14.52 -5.84
C PHE A 252 0.26 15.97 -6.04
N LYS A 253 -0.11 16.62 -4.93
CA LYS A 253 -0.29 18.07 -4.87
C LYS A 253 0.30 18.57 -3.57
N ASN A 254 1.40 19.30 -3.68
CA ASN A 254 2.22 19.72 -2.55
C ASN A 254 1.37 20.31 -1.40
N PRO A 255 1.55 19.86 -0.15
CA PRO A 255 2.60 18.95 0.34
C PRO A 255 2.22 17.45 0.35
N SER A 256 1.12 17.07 -0.29
CA SER A 256 0.47 15.79 -0.05
C SER A 256 0.38 14.91 -1.29
N LEU A 257 0.42 13.60 -1.05
CA LEU A 257 0.04 12.57 -2.01
C LEU A 257 -1.37 12.09 -1.66
N TYR A 258 -2.29 12.15 -2.63
CA TYR A 258 -3.66 11.66 -2.52
C TYR A 258 -3.73 10.30 -3.19
N ILE A 259 -4.20 9.29 -2.46
CA ILE A 259 -4.32 7.92 -2.94
C ILE A 259 -5.81 7.62 -3.11
N LEU A 260 -6.25 7.47 -4.37
CA LEU A 260 -7.63 7.14 -4.70
C LEU A 260 -7.72 5.62 -4.88
N ASP A 261 -8.19 4.97 -3.83
CA ASP A 261 -8.35 3.52 -3.73
C ASP A 261 -9.80 3.16 -3.98
N CYS A 262 -10.07 2.49 -5.11
CA CYS A 262 -11.44 2.08 -5.47
C CYS A 262 -11.93 0.84 -4.72
N GLY A 263 -11.22 0.41 -3.68
CA GLY A 263 -11.68 -0.65 -2.81
C GLY A 263 -11.53 -2.02 -3.47
N GLN A 264 -12.31 -3.00 -3.02
CA GLN A 264 -12.27 -4.36 -3.55
C GLN A 264 -13.05 -4.49 -4.85
N GLN A 265 -14.17 -3.77 -4.96
CA GLN A 265 -15.18 -3.97 -6.01
C GLN A 265 -15.05 -2.91 -7.12
N PHE A 266 -13.94 -2.97 -7.86
CA PHE A 266 -13.64 -2.02 -8.93
C PHE A 266 -14.22 -2.43 -10.30
N THR A 267 -14.80 -3.63 -10.41
CA THR A 267 -15.49 -4.14 -11.60
C THR A 267 -17.01 -4.11 -11.43
N TYR A 268 -17.75 -4.36 -12.51
CA TYR A 268 -19.21 -4.50 -12.41
C TYR A 268 -19.60 -5.61 -11.42
N VAL A 269 -20.37 -5.22 -10.39
CA VAL A 269 -21.08 -6.12 -9.48
C VAL A 269 -22.52 -5.63 -9.33
N ASN A 270 -23.45 -6.56 -9.14
CA ASN A 270 -24.82 -6.23 -8.81
C ASN A 270 -24.94 -5.98 -7.29
N ASP A 271 -24.74 -4.73 -6.86
CA ASP A 271 -24.88 -4.30 -5.46
C ASP A 271 -26.31 -3.79 -5.19
N GLU A 272 -27.27 -4.70 -5.16
CA GLU A 272 -28.69 -4.36 -4.97
C GLU A 272 -28.95 -3.67 -3.62
N SER A 273 -28.18 -4.04 -2.60
CA SER A 273 -28.25 -3.48 -1.25
C SER A 273 -27.58 -2.11 -1.10
N GLY A 274 -26.66 -1.75 -2.00
CA GLY A 274 -25.89 -0.52 -1.92
C GLY A 274 -24.99 -0.45 -0.68
N VAL A 275 -24.36 -1.56 -0.30
CA VAL A 275 -23.51 -1.66 0.92
C VAL A 275 -22.15 -2.30 0.65
N LEU A 276 -21.81 -2.56 -0.62
CA LEU A 276 -20.53 -3.19 -0.98
C LEU A 276 -19.41 -2.17 -1.20
N GLY A 277 -19.68 -0.87 -1.05
CA GLY A 277 -18.68 0.18 -1.15
C GLY A 277 -17.67 0.13 -0.02
N ASP A 278 -16.40 0.08 -0.40
CA ASP A 278 -15.27 0.05 0.51
C ASP A 278 -14.09 0.91 0.02
N GLY A 279 -14.32 1.70 -1.03
CA GLY A 279 -13.36 2.64 -1.59
C GLY A 279 -13.13 3.85 -0.70
N ARG A 280 -11.94 4.43 -0.81
CA ARG A 280 -11.51 5.56 0.01
C ARG A 280 -10.48 6.42 -0.69
N ILE A 281 -10.40 7.67 -0.24
CA ILE A 281 -9.28 8.57 -0.51
C ILE A 281 -8.52 8.76 0.79
N PHE A 282 -7.23 8.42 0.81
CA PHE A 282 -6.35 8.73 1.92
C PHE A 282 -5.18 9.58 1.46
N VAL A 283 -4.64 10.37 2.39
CA VAL A 283 -3.68 11.42 2.14
C VAL A 283 -2.43 11.14 2.94
N MET A 284 -1.31 11.07 2.25
CA MET A 284 0.01 10.89 2.81
C MET A 284 0.79 12.20 2.71
N SER A 285 1.52 12.60 3.75
CA SER A 285 2.55 13.64 3.60
C SER A 285 3.65 13.15 2.67
N LYS A 286 4.35 14.05 1.98
CA LYS A 286 5.42 13.67 1.03
C LYS A 286 6.48 12.72 1.64
N ASP A 287 6.73 12.81 2.94
CA ASP A 287 7.69 12.00 3.70
C ASP A 287 7.10 10.73 4.33
N GLY A 288 5.80 10.46 4.17
CA GLY A 288 5.12 9.31 4.74
C GLY A 288 4.85 9.39 6.25
N SER A 289 5.33 10.44 6.94
CA SER A 289 5.21 10.56 8.41
C SER A 289 3.78 10.75 8.91
N LYS A 290 2.88 11.24 8.03
CA LYS A 290 1.47 11.44 8.34
C LYS A 290 0.60 10.80 7.27
N VAL A 291 -0.35 9.97 7.71
CA VAL A 291 -1.39 9.39 6.87
C VAL A 291 -2.76 9.70 7.48
N GLU A 292 -3.66 10.25 6.67
CA GLU A 292 -5.01 10.62 7.10
C GLU A 292 -6.04 10.10 6.11
N THR A 293 -7.22 9.73 6.59
CA THR A 293 -8.35 9.46 5.71
C THR A 293 -8.96 10.80 5.28
N MET A 294 -9.20 10.98 3.98
CA MET A 294 -9.91 12.15 3.45
C MET A 294 -11.40 11.85 3.27
N LEU A 295 -11.71 10.78 2.53
CA LEU A 295 -13.07 10.38 2.18
C LEU A 295 -13.18 8.86 2.25
N THR A 296 -14.28 8.35 2.78
CA THR A 296 -14.63 6.91 2.73
C THR A 296 -16.00 6.75 2.13
N ASN A 297 -16.18 5.76 1.26
CA ASN A 297 -17.50 5.30 0.84
C ASN A 297 -17.88 4.05 1.64
N THR A 298 -19.14 3.99 2.09
CA THR A 298 -19.74 2.81 2.73
C THR A 298 -21.10 2.44 2.11
N GLY A 299 -21.47 3.16 1.05
CA GLY A 299 -22.69 2.93 0.29
C GLY A 299 -22.46 1.94 -0.86
N ALA A 300 -22.96 2.27 -2.04
CA ALA A 300 -22.84 1.40 -3.19
C ALA A 300 -21.39 1.32 -3.71
N ALA A 301 -20.95 0.14 -4.12
CA ALA A 301 -19.60 -0.07 -4.69
C ALA A 301 -19.31 0.86 -5.89
N PHE A 302 -20.34 1.25 -6.66
CA PHE A 302 -20.15 2.08 -7.84
C PHE A 302 -19.86 3.54 -7.54
N ASP A 303 -20.03 3.95 -6.29
CA ASP A 303 -19.70 5.28 -5.79
C ASP A 303 -18.27 5.37 -5.23
N ASP A 304 -17.52 4.26 -5.24
CA ASP A 304 -16.13 4.25 -4.81
C ASP A 304 -15.27 5.22 -5.64
N PRO A 305 -14.34 5.96 -5.00
CA PRO A 305 -13.41 6.83 -5.70
C PRO A 305 -12.58 6.06 -6.73
N PHE A 306 -12.48 6.57 -7.96
CA PHE A 306 -11.93 5.82 -9.09
C PHE A 306 -10.68 6.48 -9.69
N TYR A 307 -10.87 7.53 -10.51
CA TYR A 307 -9.79 8.36 -11.04
C TYR A 307 -9.89 9.78 -10.52
N GLY A 308 -8.77 10.49 -10.44
CA GLY A 308 -8.71 11.84 -9.93
C GLY A 308 -7.72 12.76 -10.64
N TYR A 309 -7.89 14.04 -10.35
CA TYR A 309 -7.11 15.17 -10.83
C TYR A 309 -7.12 16.25 -9.76
N ALA A 310 -6.02 16.97 -9.54
CA ALA A 310 -5.95 18.03 -8.54
C ALA A 310 -5.62 19.37 -9.20
N ASP A 311 -6.38 20.41 -8.84
CA ASP A 311 -5.98 21.81 -9.05
C ASP A 311 -5.44 22.41 -7.75
N ASP A 312 -5.27 23.73 -7.68
CA ASP A 312 -4.76 24.42 -6.49
C ASP A 312 -5.69 24.34 -5.28
N LYS A 313 -6.99 24.15 -5.48
CA LYS A 313 -8.02 24.21 -4.44
C LYS A 313 -8.66 22.86 -4.15
N HIS A 314 -8.94 22.08 -5.17
CA HIS A 314 -9.72 20.85 -5.08
C HIS A 314 -8.96 19.64 -5.61
N LEU A 315 -9.22 18.51 -4.95
CA LEU A 315 -9.11 17.20 -5.56
C LEU A 315 -10.45 16.88 -6.25
N TYR A 316 -10.40 16.67 -7.55
CA TYR A 316 -11.50 16.09 -8.32
C TYR A 316 -11.32 14.58 -8.34
N PHE A 317 -12.41 13.86 -8.17
CA PHE A 317 -12.42 12.41 -8.25
C PHE A 317 -13.70 11.96 -8.96
N SER A 318 -13.61 10.87 -9.70
CA SER A 318 -14.76 10.23 -10.34
C SER A 318 -15.19 9.03 -9.53
N ASN A 319 -16.44 8.65 -9.66
CA ASN A 319 -16.89 7.30 -9.33
C ASN A 319 -16.75 6.42 -10.59
N ARG A 320 -17.26 5.18 -10.57
CA ARG A 320 -17.05 4.24 -11.66
C ARG A 320 -17.60 4.74 -13.01
N ASN A 321 -18.82 5.26 -13.05
CA ASN A 321 -19.51 5.51 -14.34
C ASN A 321 -20.55 6.65 -14.36
N THR A 322 -20.68 7.44 -13.31
CA THR A 322 -21.71 8.51 -13.27
C THR A 322 -21.10 9.87 -13.55
N GLY A 323 -20.06 10.25 -12.81
CA GLY A 323 -19.55 11.61 -12.87
C GLY A 323 -18.29 11.86 -12.08
N ILE A 324 -17.89 13.13 -12.07
CA ILE A 324 -16.77 13.69 -11.31
C ILE A 324 -17.36 14.55 -10.19
N MET A 325 -16.84 14.36 -8.98
CA MET A 325 -17.07 15.17 -7.78
C MET A 325 -15.78 15.89 -7.42
N ARG A 326 -15.85 16.75 -6.40
CA ARG A 326 -14.67 17.46 -5.90
C ARG A 326 -14.73 17.62 -4.40
N ILE A 327 -13.56 17.69 -3.78
CA ILE A 327 -13.36 17.91 -2.36
C ILE A 327 -12.19 18.88 -2.17
N GLU A 328 -12.26 19.80 -1.20
CA GLU A 328 -11.15 20.72 -0.93
C GLU A 328 -9.98 19.96 -0.27
N HIS A 329 -8.74 20.37 -0.57
CA HIS A 329 -7.52 19.71 -0.08
C HIS A 329 -7.43 19.66 1.46
N SER A 330 -8.11 20.56 2.16
CA SER A 330 -8.16 20.67 3.62
C SER A 330 -9.10 19.65 4.29
N GLU A 331 -10.02 19.05 3.56
CA GLU A 331 -11.03 18.16 4.14
C GLU A 331 -10.44 16.83 4.60
N ARG A 332 -10.94 16.31 5.73
CA ARG A 332 -10.52 15.02 6.30
C ARG A 332 -11.72 14.28 6.91
N ASN A 333 -11.61 12.97 6.98
CA ASN A 333 -12.56 12.06 7.64
C ASN A 333 -14.02 12.26 7.20
N ARG A 334 -14.25 12.51 5.91
CA ARG A 334 -15.60 12.66 5.35
C ARG A 334 -16.17 11.30 4.97
N LEU A 335 -17.50 11.17 5.06
CA LEU A 335 -18.25 10.04 4.56
C LEU A 335 -18.92 10.45 3.24
N TYR A 336 -18.72 9.66 2.18
CA TYR A 336 -19.33 9.98 0.90
C TYR A 336 -20.86 9.94 0.98
N SER A 337 -21.49 10.98 0.45
CA SER A 337 -22.90 10.99 0.08
C SER A 337 -23.11 11.96 -1.10
N PRO A 338 -24.05 11.67 -2.02
CA PRO A 338 -24.34 12.58 -3.14
C PRO A 338 -24.82 13.97 -2.72
N SER A 339 -25.44 14.08 -1.54
CA SER A 339 -25.90 15.37 -0.99
C SER A 339 -24.75 16.25 -0.51
N GLU A 340 -23.72 15.65 0.06
CA GLU A 340 -22.55 16.36 0.57
C GLU A 340 -21.53 16.64 -0.54
N PHE A 341 -21.36 15.68 -1.44
CA PHE A 341 -20.46 15.75 -2.58
C PHE A 341 -21.26 15.69 -3.88
N PRO A 342 -21.99 16.76 -4.24
CA PRO A 342 -22.70 16.80 -5.50
C PRO A 342 -21.72 16.70 -6.66
N TYR A 343 -22.17 16.11 -7.77
CA TYR A 343 -21.36 16.03 -8.97
C TYR A 343 -20.97 17.42 -9.47
N TYR A 344 -19.68 17.61 -9.71
CA TYR A 344 -19.15 18.73 -10.48
C TYR A 344 -19.60 18.63 -11.94
N VAL A 345 -19.54 17.43 -12.51
CA VAL A 345 -20.06 17.10 -13.84
C VAL A 345 -20.48 15.64 -13.88
N GLN A 346 -21.59 15.35 -14.55
CA GLN A 346 -22.07 14.00 -14.81
C GLN A 346 -22.03 13.72 -16.30
N ASN A 347 -22.06 12.43 -16.65
CA ASN A 347 -22.33 12.02 -18.02
C ASN A 347 -23.65 12.61 -18.55
N ALA A 348 -24.66 12.72 -17.69
CA ALA A 348 -25.95 13.29 -18.08
C ALA A 348 -25.99 14.81 -18.13
N THR A 349 -24.97 15.52 -17.67
CA THR A 349 -24.94 17.00 -17.76
C THR A 349 -24.10 17.50 -18.92
N LEU A 350 -23.78 16.63 -19.88
CA LEU A 350 -23.10 16.98 -21.13
C LEU A 350 -23.86 16.40 -22.32
N GLY A 351 -23.84 17.11 -23.45
CA GLY A 351 -24.55 16.77 -24.68
C GLY A 351 -24.04 15.54 -25.44
N TYR A 352 -23.40 14.58 -24.79
CA TYR A 352 -22.75 13.44 -25.44
C TYR A 352 -23.61 12.17 -25.55
N TYR A 353 -24.71 12.06 -24.82
CA TYR A 353 -25.65 10.96 -25.04
C TYR A 353 -26.23 11.00 -26.45
N ALA A 354 -26.13 9.87 -27.17
CA ALA A 354 -26.39 9.75 -28.60
C ALA A 354 -25.42 10.53 -29.54
N ASN A 355 -24.42 11.23 -28.98
CA ASN A 355 -23.32 11.89 -29.69
C ASN A 355 -21.95 11.30 -29.30
N GLY A 356 -21.92 9.99 -29.02
CA GLY A 356 -20.71 9.24 -28.65
C GLY A 356 -20.80 8.51 -27.32
N TRP A 357 -21.66 8.94 -26.38
CA TRP A 357 -21.96 8.18 -25.16
C TRP A 357 -23.20 7.32 -25.28
N SER A 358 -23.15 6.19 -24.57
CA SER A 358 -24.28 5.35 -24.23
C SER A 358 -24.39 5.22 -22.71
N TYR A 359 -25.53 4.69 -22.24
CA TYR A 359 -25.74 4.47 -20.81
C TYR A 359 -24.66 3.54 -20.22
N GLY A 360 -24.14 3.89 -19.05
CA GLY A 360 -23.02 3.18 -18.44
C GLY A 360 -21.64 3.55 -19.00
N SER A 361 -21.49 4.69 -19.69
CA SER A 361 -20.20 5.21 -20.15
C SER A 361 -19.22 5.38 -18.98
N MET A 362 -18.21 4.52 -18.95
CA MET A 362 -17.37 4.31 -17.77
C MET A 362 -16.23 5.33 -17.69
N ASN A 363 -15.96 5.81 -16.47
CA ASN A 363 -14.93 6.79 -16.21
C ASN A 363 -13.53 6.16 -16.23
N ALA A 364 -12.60 6.82 -16.90
CA ALA A 364 -11.17 6.58 -16.75
C ALA A 364 -10.47 7.91 -16.45
N CYS A 365 -9.15 7.99 -16.66
CA CYS A 365 -8.36 9.19 -16.42
C CYS A 365 -9.01 10.45 -17.03
N PHE A 366 -8.95 11.55 -16.28
CA PHE A 366 -9.33 12.86 -16.77
C PHE A 366 -8.38 13.92 -16.26
N GLY A 367 -8.36 15.06 -16.93
CA GLY A 367 -7.51 16.18 -16.59
C GLY A 367 -7.79 17.38 -17.49
N LYS A 368 -7.18 18.51 -17.18
CA LYS A 368 -7.40 19.77 -17.90
C LYS A 368 -6.15 20.18 -18.68
N ILE A 369 -6.33 20.51 -19.96
CA ILE A 369 -5.30 21.04 -20.85
C ILE A 369 -5.83 22.36 -21.41
N ASP A 370 -5.13 23.46 -21.15
CA ASP A 370 -5.47 24.81 -21.64
C ASP A 370 -6.94 25.19 -21.43
N GLY A 371 -7.46 24.93 -20.22
CA GLY A 371 -8.84 25.24 -19.84
C GLY A 371 -9.91 24.25 -20.33
N THR A 372 -9.53 23.27 -21.14
CA THR A 372 -10.42 22.22 -21.65
C THR A 372 -10.21 20.92 -20.90
N TRP A 373 -11.29 20.30 -20.41
CA TRP A 373 -11.24 18.96 -19.84
C TRP A 373 -11.07 17.92 -20.92
N TYR A 374 -10.26 16.91 -20.65
CA TYR A 374 -10.08 15.70 -21.44
C TYR A 374 -10.48 14.55 -20.53
N TRP A 375 -11.48 13.76 -20.94
CA TRP A 375 -12.05 12.70 -20.14
C TRP A 375 -12.06 11.38 -20.91
N CYS A 376 -11.21 10.45 -20.48
CA CYS A 376 -11.15 9.10 -21.01
C CYS A 376 -12.40 8.30 -20.62
N LYS A 377 -12.92 7.54 -21.59
CA LYS A 377 -14.01 6.59 -21.43
C LYS A 377 -13.62 5.26 -22.05
N THR A 378 -13.83 4.16 -21.33
CA THR A 378 -13.37 2.82 -21.75
C THR A 378 -14.47 1.80 -21.98
N PHE A 379 -15.74 2.18 -21.75
CA PHE A 379 -16.89 1.32 -22.03
C PHE A 379 -18.12 2.14 -22.43
N ASN A 380 -19.04 1.56 -23.22
CA ASN A 380 -20.33 2.17 -23.65
C ASN A 380 -20.24 3.64 -24.13
N GLY A 381 -19.31 3.88 -25.06
CA GLY A 381 -19.02 5.21 -25.59
C GLY A 381 -17.57 5.59 -25.33
N THR A 382 -16.66 4.88 -25.99
CA THR A 382 -15.23 4.92 -25.69
C THR A 382 -14.52 6.05 -26.43
N GLY A 383 -13.55 6.68 -25.76
CA GLY A 383 -12.81 7.77 -26.35
C GLY A 383 -12.20 8.75 -25.35
N ILE A 384 -11.68 9.85 -25.87
CA ILE A 384 -11.30 11.03 -25.08
C ILE A 384 -12.28 12.15 -25.41
N PHE A 385 -13.22 12.40 -24.52
CA PHE A 385 -14.27 13.42 -24.66
C PHE A 385 -13.80 14.73 -24.05
N ARG A 386 -14.20 15.87 -24.64
CA ARG A 386 -13.70 17.18 -24.20
C ARG A 386 -14.80 18.18 -23.94
N PHE A 387 -14.65 18.95 -22.87
CA PHE A 387 -15.62 19.98 -22.52
C PHE A 387 -14.95 21.10 -21.75
N THR A 388 -15.55 22.27 -21.77
CA THR A 388 -15.21 23.40 -20.90
C THR A 388 -16.21 23.45 -19.75
N ASP A 389 -15.90 24.22 -18.71
CA ASP A 389 -16.84 24.38 -17.59
C ASP A 389 -18.18 25.02 -18.05
N GLY A 390 -18.16 25.81 -19.13
CA GLY A 390 -19.35 26.42 -19.72
C GLY A 390 -20.25 25.45 -20.50
N ASP A 391 -19.76 24.24 -20.83
CA ASP A 391 -20.55 23.22 -21.50
C ASP A 391 -21.40 22.37 -20.51
N ILE A 392 -21.13 22.49 -19.20
CA ILE A 392 -21.83 21.73 -18.16
C ILE A 392 -23.26 22.27 -18.00
N LEU A 393 -24.24 21.43 -18.31
CA LEU A 393 -25.66 21.76 -18.17
C LEU A 393 -26.07 21.79 -16.70
N SER A 394 -27.01 22.67 -16.36
CA SER A 394 -27.55 22.77 -15.00
C SER A 394 -28.41 21.57 -14.58
N GLU A 395 -28.86 20.77 -15.54
CA GLU A 395 -29.73 19.61 -15.33
C GLU A 395 -29.31 18.43 -16.19
N ALA A 396 -29.59 17.22 -15.70
CA ALA A 396 -29.34 15.98 -16.41
C ALA A 396 -30.27 15.83 -17.63
N ILE A 397 -29.72 15.36 -18.75
CA ILE A 397 -30.45 15.11 -20.00
C ILE A 397 -30.39 13.62 -20.37
N THR A 398 -31.37 13.16 -21.14
CA THR A 398 -31.42 11.81 -21.71
C THR A 398 -30.95 11.75 -23.17
N GLY A 399 -30.31 12.81 -23.66
CA GLY A 399 -29.86 12.99 -25.05
C GLY A 399 -30.54 14.17 -25.76
N GLY A 400 -30.25 14.34 -27.06
CA GLY A 400 -30.91 15.33 -27.92
C GLY A 400 -30.41 16.79 -27.80
N LYS A 401 -29.37 17.04 -26.99
CA LYS A 401 -28.62 18.30 -26.98
C LYS A 401 -27.36 18.18 -27.83
N PRO A 402 -26.86 19.30 -28.40
CA PRO A 402 -25.60 19.26 -29.15
C PRO A 402 -24.45 18.89 -28.22
N ALA A 403 -23.48 18.15 -28.75
CA ALA A 403 -22.23 17.87 -28.04
C ALA A 403 -21.45 19.17 -27.80
N PRO A 404 -20.65 19.25 -26.72
CA PRO A 404 -19.67 20.31 -26.50
C PRO A 404 -18.84 20.60 -27.75
N SER A 405 -18.55 21.89 -27.99
CA SER A 405 -17.84 22.33 -29.20
C SER A 405 -16.41 21.80 -29.27
N ALA A 406 -15.78 21.53 -28.11
CA ALA A 406 -14.49 20.88 -28.02
C ALA A 406 -14.49 19.44 -28.59
N GLY A 407 -15.65 18.79 -28.69
CA GLY A 407 -15.80 17.52 -29.40
C GLY A 407 -15.03 16.35 -28.78
N VAL A 408 -14.75 15.33 -29.58
CA VAL A 408 -14.11 14.08 -29.15
C VAL A 408 -12.75 13.95 -29.83
N ALA A 409 -11.67 13.82 -29.05
CA ALA A 409 -10.31 13.74 -29.58
C ALA A 409 -9.98 12.34 -30.14
N LEU A 410 -10.41 11.29 -29.44
CA LEU A 410 -10.36 9.89 -29.91
C LEU A 410 -11.75 9.28 -29.76
N SER A 411 -12.28 8.63 -30.79
CA SER A 411 -13.62 8.03 -30.75
C SER A 411 -13.57 6.54 -31.07
N GLY A 412 -14.32 5.72 -30.34
CA GLY A 412 -14.38 4.26 -30.59
C GLY A 412 -13.08 3.52 -30.22
N MET A 413 -12.24 4.16 -29.42
CA MET A 413 -11.01 3.60 -28.84
C MET A 413 -11.11 3.70 -27.33
N SER A 414 -10.40 2.83 -26.62
CA SER A 414 -10.49 2.65 -25.16
C SER A 414 -9.23 3.21 -24.48
N PRO A 415 -9.09 4.55 -24.39
CA PRO A 415 -7.97 5.16 -23.69
C PRO A 415 -8.15 5.02 -22.18
N LYS A 416 -7.10 4.61 -21.47
CA LYS A 416 -7.17 4.42 -20.01
C LYS A 416 -6.56 5.58 -19.25
N SER A 417 -5.45 6.12 -19.75
CA SER A 417 -4.73 7.24 -19.14
C SER A 417 -4.13 8.16 -20.19
N PHE A 418 -3.92 9.43 -19.82
CA PHE A 418 -3.07 10.34 -20.56
C PHE A 418 -2.24 11.23 -19.62
N VAL A 419 -1.21 11.87 -20.15
CA VAL A 419 -0.52 12.99 -19.52
C VAL A 419 -0.07 14.00 -20.58
N TRP A 420 -0.17 15.29 -20.26
CA TRP A 420 0.21 16.40 -21.13
C TRP A 420 1.59 16.93 -20.75
N ASP A 421 2.50 16.94 -21.72
CA ASP A 421 3.78 17.62 -21.62
C ASP A 421 3.66 18.99 -22.30
N SER A 422 3.35 20.00 -21.48
CA SER A 422 3.19 21.38 -21.93
C SER A 422 4.48 22.00 -22.46
N LYS A 423 5.64 21.54 -22.00
CA LYS A 423 6.94 22.06 -22.45
C LYS A 423 7.25 21.60 -23.87
N ASN A 424 7.00 20.32 -24.16
CA ASN A 424 7.28 19.73 -25.47
C ASN A 424 6.04 19.71 -26.40
N GLN A 425 4.88 20.19 -25.92
CA GLN A 425 3.63 20.27 -26.66
C GLN A 425 3.16 18.91 -27.22
N VAL A 426 3.29 17.86 -26.40
CA VAL A 426 2.89 16.49 -26.74
C VAL A 426 2.06 15.85 -25.65
N ILE A 427 1.12 15.01 -26.07
CA ILE A 427 0.30 14.18 -25.19
C ILE A 427 0.77 12.74 -25.29
N TYR A 428 0.83 12.09 -24.14
CA TYR A 428 1.03 10.66 -24.02
C TYR A 428 -0.26 10.02 -23.57
N PHE A 429 -0.62 8.87 -24.14
CA PHE A 429 -1.85 8.18 -23.76
C PHE A 429 -1.74 6.67 -23.96
N SER A 430 -2.45 5.90 -23.13
CA SER A 430 -2.53 4.45 -23.24
C SER A 430 -3.81 4.01 -23.95
N ILE A 431 -3.74 2.98 -24.79
CA ILE A 431 -4.88 2.34 -25.45
C ILE A 431 -4.93 0.85 -25.07
N TYR A 432 -6.15 0.34 -24.92
CA TYR A 432 -6.44 -1.04 -24.45
C TYR A 432 -7.21 -1.88 -25.47
N ASP A 433 -7.48 -1.33 -26.66
CA ASP A 433 -8.17 -2.07 -27.71
C ASP A 433 -7.28 -3.18 -28.27
N THR A 434 -7.82 -4.39 -28.35
CA THR A 434 -7.12 -5.56 -28.91
C THR A 434 -6.47 -5.27 -30.26
N GLY A 435 -5.17 -5.52 -30.38
CA GLY A 435 -4.35 -5.26 -31.57
C GLY A 435 -3.79 -3.85 -31.67
N TYR A 436 -4.19 -2.95 -30.77
CA TYR A 436 -3.75 -1.55 -30.69
C TYR A 436 -3.37 -1.18 -29.25
N GLU A 437 -3.06 -2.16 -28.41
CA GLU A 437 -2.71 -1.88 -27.03
C GLU A 437 -1.29 -1.29 -26.93
N GLY A 438 -1.13 -0.32 -26.04
CA GLY A 438 0.18 0.24 -25.77
C GLY A 438 0.15 1.70 -25.37
N LEU A 439 1.32 2.31 -25.41
CA LEU A 439 1.56 3.71 -25.11
C LEU A 439 1.84 4.49 -26.38
N TYR A 440 1.20 5.64 -26.53
CA TYR A 440 1.26 6.49 -27.70
C TYR A 440 1.74 7.89 -27.34
N ARG A 441 2.35 8.58 -28.30
CA ARG A 441 2.81 9.97 -28.18
C ARG A 441 2.54 10.74 -29.46
N CYS A 442 1.84 11.87 -29.36
CA CYS A 442 1.61 12.77 -30.49
C CYS A 442 1.36 14.22 -30.03
N THR A 443 1.24 15.17 -30.96
CA THR A 443 0.73 16.52 -30.66
C THR A 443 -0.80 16.50 -30.53
N LEU A 444 -1.42 17.55 -29.97
CA LEU A 444 -2.88 17.64 -29.90
C LEU A 444 -3.56 17.66 -31.28
N ASP A 445 -2.95 18.31 -32.28
CA ASP A 445 -3.44 18.30 -33.66
C ASP A 445 -3.41 16.90 -34.27
N GLN A 446 -2.31 16.17 -34.02
CA GLN A 446 -2.20 14.78 -34.45
C GLN A 446 -3.20 13.88 -33.73
N LEU A 447 -3.43 14.08 -32.43
CA LEU A 447 -4.47 13.38 -31.67
C LEU A 447 -5.84 13.57 -32.33
N ASN A 448 -6.20 14.80 -32.67
CA ASN A 448 -7.45 15.11 -33.36
C ASN A 448 -7.52 14.47 -34.76
N GLY A 449 -6.39 14.40 -35.47
CA GLY A 449 -6.26 13.76 -36.78
C GLY A 449 -6.41 12.23 -36.75
N ILE A 450 -6.13 11.58 -35.61
CA ILE A 450 -6.38 10.13 -35.42
C ILE A 450 -7.89 9.87 -35.46
N GLY A 451 -8.66 10.67 -34.72
CA GLY A 451 -10.12 10.64 -34.72
C GLY A 451 -10.68 9.26 -34.35
N GLY A 452 -11.56 8.72 -35.21
CA GLY A 452 -12.25 7.44 -35.00
C GLY A 452 -11.61 6.21 -35.65
N ILE A 453 -10.44 6.36 -36.30
CA ILE A 453 -9.85 5.32 -37.15
C ILE A 453 -8.65 4.70 -36.43
N LYS A 454 -8.80 3.48 -35.89
CA LYS A 454 -7.76 2.81 -35.07
C LYS A 454 -6.42 2.66 -35.79
N SER A 455 -6.41 2.38 -37.09
CA SER A 455 -5.17 2.27 -37.87
C SER A 455 -4.33 3.56 -37.90
N ASN A 456 -4.94 4.73 -37.65
CA ASN A 456 -4.21 6.00 -37.59
C ASN A 456 -3.34 6.13 -36.33
N LEU A 457 -3.47 5.23 -35.34
CA LEU A 457 -2.60 5.18 -34.17
C LEU A 457 -1.17 4.74 -34.50
N ALA A 458 -0.99 3.95 -35.56
CA ALA A 458 0.26 3.23 -35.83
C ALA A 458 1.54 4.10 -35.84
N PRO A 459 1.54 5.32 -36.41
CA PRO A 459 2.74 6.18 -36.42
C PRO A 459 3.16 6.69 -35.04
N TYR A 460 2.27 6.64 -34.04
CA TYR A 460 2.45 7.27 -32.73
C TYR A 460 2.77 6.27 -31.62
N LEU A 461 2.82 4.98 -31.94
CA LEU A 461 3.08 3.91 -30.98
C LEU A 461 4.53 3.95 -30.48
N LEU A 462 4.68 4.01 -29.16
CA LEU A 462 5.97 3.93 -28.50
C LEU A 462 6.36 2.47 -28.25
N LYS A 463 7.67 2.20 -28.34
CA LYS A 463 8.25 0.85 -28.23
C LYS A 463 9.45 0.84 -27.32
N THR A 464 9.82 -0.33 -26.85
CA THR A 464 11.08 -0.55 -26.12
C THR A 464 12.28 -0.45 -27.07
N ALA A 465 13.50 -0.38 -26.52
CA ALA A 465 14.73 -0.40 -27.31
C ALA A 465 14.84 -1.63 -28.24
N LYS A 466 14.17 -2.74 -27.89
CA LYS A 466 14.11 -3.97 -28.70
C LYS A 466 12.96 -3.97 -29.72
N GLY A 467 12.27 -2.84 -29.90
CA GLY A 467 11.17 -2.70 -30.85
C GLY A 467 9.86 -3.39 -30.42
N LYS A 468 9.72 -3.75 -29.14
CA LYS A 468 8.52 -4.38 -28.58
C LYS A 468 7.53 -3.36 -28.06
N SER A 469 6.24 -3.61 -28.25
CA SER A 469 5.16 -2.82 -27.64
C SER A 469 4.95 -3.22 -26.18
N VAL A 470 4.48 -2.30 -25.35
CA VAL A 470 4.05 -2.59 -23.97
C VAL A 470 2.56 -2.99 -23.98
N ILE A 471 2.28 -4.28 -24.21
CA ILE A 471 0.90 -4.78 -24.30
C ILE A 471 0.37 -5.09 -22.89
N PRO A 472 -0.56 -4.29 -22.33
CA PRO A 472 -1.13 -4.53 -21.02
C PRO A 472 -2.01 -5.78 -21.02
N ILE A 473 -2.16 -6.39 -19.85
CA ILE A 473 -3.08 -7.49 -19.65
C ILE A 473 -4.54 -7.01 -19.79
N THR A 474 -5.28 -7.66 -20.69
CA THR A 474 -6.69 -7.35 -21.00
C THR A 474 -7.54 -8.62 -21.08
N GLU A 475 -7.01 -9.74 -20.61
CA GLU A 475 -7.64 -11.05 -20.68
C GLU A 475 -8.24 -11.45 -19.32
N ALA A 476 -9.52 -11.80 -19.33
CA ALA A 476 -10.23 -12.26 -18.14
C ALA A 476 -9.57 -13.53 -17.57
N GLY A 477 -9.36 -13.57 -16.26
CA GLY A 477 -8.75 -14.72 -15.58
C GLY A 477 -7.21 -14.75 -15.59
N ARG A 478 -6.54 -13.87 -16.35
CA ARG A 478 -5.07 -13.71 -16.27
C ARG A 478 -4.64 -12.45 -15.50
N GLY A 479 -5.51 -11.46 -15.40
CA GLY A 479 -5.26 -10.20 -14.68
C GLY A 479 -6.44 -9.78 -13.81
N GLU A 480 -6.30 -8.60 -13.20
CA GLU A 480 -7.35 -7.95 -12.41
C GLU A 480 -8.25 -7.11 -13.32
N GLY A 481 -9.55 -7.44 -13.35
CA GLY A 481 -10.57 -6.63 -14.02
C GLY A 481 -11.42 -7.39 -15.04
N SER A 482 -12.30 -6.65 -15.69
CA SER A 482 -13.22 -7.10 -16.74
C SER A 482 -13.20 -6.12 -17.93
N ALA A 483 -14.01 -6.37 -18.96
CA ALA A 483 -14.03 -5.58 -20.20
C ALA A 483 -14.04 -4.05 -19.95
N GLY A 484 -12.97 -3.36 -20.37
CA GLY A 484 -12.77 -1.91 -20.17
C GLY A 484 -12.21 -1.49 -18.79
N GLU A 485 -12.09 -2.44 -17.86
CA GLU A 485 -11.78 -2.23 -16.44
C GLU A 485 -10.43 -2.83 -16.03
N PHE A 486 -9.77 -3.57 -16.92
CA PHE A 486 -8.49 -4.19 -16.63
C PHE A 486 -7.46 -3.23 -16.07
N ILE A 487 -6.77 -3.71 -15.05
CA ILE A 487 -5.64 -3.02 -14.45
C ILE A 487 -4.39 -3.37 -15.26
N GLY A 488 -3.88 -2.35 -15.96
CA GLY A 488 -2.69 -2.42 -16.81
C GLY A 488 -1.88 -1.14 -16.66
N ILE A 489 -1.81 -0.33 -17.72
CA ILE A 489 -1.36 1.07 -17.67
C ILE A 489 -2.50 1.98 -17.24
N CYS A 490 -2.72 2.08 -15.93
CA CYS A 490 -3.84 2.85 -15.35
C CYS A 490 -3.56 4.34 -15.18
N GLN A 491 -2.29 4.72 -15.03
CA GLN A 491 -1.89 6.10 -14.83
C GLN A 491 -0.56 6.38 -15.51
N LEU A 492 -0.46 7.56 -16.11
CA LEU A 492 0.78 8.17 -16.60
C LEU A 492 1.11 9.38 -15.73
N THR A 493 2.39 9.62 -15.49
CA THR A 493 2.87 10.84 -14.81
C THR A 493 4.12 11.37 -15.49
N LEU A 494 4.29 12.68 -15.50
CA LEU A 494 5.38 13.37 -16.18
C LEU A 494 6.39 13.92 -15.16
N ASP A 495 7.67 13.67 -15.41
CA ASP A 495 8.75 14.50 -14.86
C ASP A 495 8.95 15.70 -15.80
N GLU A 496 8.48 16.87 -15.37
CA GLU A 496 8.49 18.10 -16.16
C GLU A 496 9.91 18.60 -16.48
N SER A 497 10.90 18.17 -15.68
CA SER A 497 12.27 18.61 -15.87
C SER A 497 12.92 17.94 -17.08
N THR A 498 12.60 16.66 -17.30
CA THR A 498 13.21 15.81 -18.34
C THR A 498 12.27 15.54 -19.52
N GLY A 499 10.96 15.64 -19.33
CA GLY A 499 9.93 15.19 -20.28
C GLY A 499 9.69 13.68 -20.23
N ALA A 500 10.25 12.98 -19.25
CA ALA A 500 10.08 11.54 -19.10
C ALA A 500 8.70 11.20 -18.52
N VAL A 501 8.06 10.15 -19.07
CA VAL A 501 6.74 9.70 -18.63
C VAL A 501 6.85 8.36 -17.95
N TYR A 502 6.41 8.28 -16.69
CA TYR A 502 6.43 7.09 -15.86
C TYR A 502 5.05 6.46 -15.75
N PHE A 503 5.00 5.14 -15.65
CA PHE A 503 3.77 4.37 -15.55
C PHE A 503 3.97 2.97 -14.98
N GLY A 504 2.97 2.47 -14.27
CA GLY A 504 2.88 1.05 -13.96
C GLY A 504 2.49 0.25 -15.19
N PHE A 505 3.13 -0.90 -15.41
CA PHE A 505 2.82 -1.81 -16.51
C PHE A 505 2.59 -3.22 -15.99
N ARG A 506 1.44 -3.81 -16.33
CA ARG A 506 1.12 -5.22 -16.09
C ARG A 506 1.01 -5.93 -17.43
N SER A 507 1.96 -6.80 -17.71
CA SER A 507 2.16 -7.36 -19.04
C SER A 507 1.19 -8.49 -19.37
N ALA A 508 0.68 -8.49 -20.60
CA ALA A 508 0.03 -9.67 -21.18
C ALA A 508 1.04 -10.77 -21.57
N TYR A 509 2.30 -10.39 -21.86
CA TYR A 509 3.35 -11.26 -22.37
C TYR A 509 4.65 -11.05 -21.60
N PRO A 510 4.75 -11.55 -20.35
CA PRO A 510 5.90 -11.28 -19.48
C PRO A 510 7.23 -11.83 -20.00
N ASP A 511 7.20 -12.84 -20.88
CA ASP A 511 8.40 -13.36 -21.55
C ASP A 511 8.97 -12.38 -22.59
N GLU A 512 8.16 -11.45 -23.10
CA GLU A 512 8.61 -10.42 -24.06
C GLU A 512 8.98 -9.10 -23.37
N VAL A 513 8.08 -8.62 -22.52
CA VAL A 513 8.26 -7.41 -21.71
C VAL A 513 7.64 -7.69 -20.36
N LYS A 514 8.45 -7.76 -19.31
CA LYS A 514 7.97 -8.02 -17.95
C LYS A 514 7.16 -6.85 -17.40
N SER A 515 6.22 -7.15 -16.50
CA SER A 515 5.56 -6.15 -15.65
C SER A 515 6.60 -5.34 -14.86
N GLY A 516 6.26 -4.11 -14.50
CA GLY A 516 7.18 -3.25 -13.78
C GLY A 516 6.73 -1.80 -13.71
N LEU A 517 7.54 -0.99 -13.02
CA LEU A 517 7.54 0.45 -13.17
C LEU A 517 8.34 0.80 -14.43
N MET A 518 7.70 1.48 -15.36
CA MET A 518 8.25 1.78 -16.69
C MET A 518 8.42 3.29 -16.87
N ARG A 519 9.27 3.65 -17.84
CA ARG A 519 9.46 5.01 -18.29
C ARG A 519 9.57 5.08 -19.81
N TYR A 520 8.89 6.02 -20.45
CA TYR A 520 9.33 6.54 -21.74
C TYR A 520 10.39 7.61 -21.51
N ASN A 521 11.57 7.39 -22.06
CA ASN A 521 12.69 8.32 -21.92
C ASN A 521 12.86 9.12 -23.21
N PRO A 522 12.59 10.45 -23.22
CA PRO A 522 12.69 11.26 -24.42
C PRO A 522 14.13 11.42 -24.93
N LYS A 523 15.13 11.26 -24.06
CA LYS A 523 16.55 11.32 -24.45
C LYS A 523 16.96 10.14 -25.31
N THR A 524 16.42 8.95 -25.01
CA THR A 524 16.74 7.72 -25.73
C THR A 524 15.70 7.36 -26.79
N GLY A 525 14.48 7.88 -26.66
CA GLY A 525 13.39 7.71 -27.60
C GLY A 525 12.61 6.40 -27.45
N TYR A 526 12.79 5.65 -26.37
CA TYR A 526 12.13 4.36 -26.15
C TYR A 526 11.62 4.18 -24.71
N ILE A 527 10.82 3.13 -24.55
CA ILE A 527 10.32 2.65 -23.24
C ILE A 527 11.37 1.74 -22.58
N GLU A 528 11.62 1.94 -21.30
CA GLU A 528 12.56 1.17 -20.49
C GLU A 528 11.97 0.84 -19.10
N HIS A 529 12.49 -0.21 -18.49
CA HIS A 529 12.19 -0.55 -17.09
C HIS A 529 12.92 0.40 -16.16
N VAL A 530 12.20 0.94 -15.18
CA VAL A 530 12.78 1.59 -14.00
C VAL A 530 12.95 0.54 -12.90
N ILE A 531 11.91 -0.26 -12.68
CA ILE A 531 11.92 -1.40 -11.76
C ILE A 531 11.21 -2.56 -12.44
N GLU A 532 11.91 -3.68 -12.62
CA GLU A 532 11.38 -4.88 -13.25
C GLU A 532 10.67 -5.78 -12.22
N GLY A 533 9.60 -6.45 -12.62
CA GLY A 533 8.96 -7.52 -11.83
C GLY A 533 8.02 -7.03 -10.74
N VAL A 534 7.79 -5.72 -10.60
CA VAL A 534 6.84 -5.15 -9.65
C VAL A 534 5.48 -4.92 -10.30
N GLU A 535 4.41 -5.34 -9.62
CA GLU A 535 3.04 -5.01 -10.03
C GLU A 535 2.63 -3.67 -9.43
N VAL A 536 2.55 -2.64 -10.27
CA VAL A 536 2.25 -1.26 -9.88
C VAL A 536 0.80 -0.92 -10.23
N TYR A 537 0.13 -0.15 -9.36
CA TYR A 537 -1.13 0.53 -9.66
C TYR A 537 -0.88 1.98 -10.11
N GLY A 538 -1.25 2.98 -9.31
CA GLY A 538 -1.04 4.41 -9.58
C GLY A 538 0.42 4.85 -9.44
N VAL A 539 0.76 5.92 -10.16
CA VAL A 539 2.08 6.58 -10.15
C VAL A 539 1.93 8.11 -10.12
N SER A 540 2.82 8.83 -9.45
CA SER A 540 2.81 10.30 -9.49
C SER A 540 4.20 10.89 -9.26
N VAL A 541 4.54 11.96 -9.97
CA VAL A 541 5.78 12.69 -9.76
C VAL A 541 5.51 13.95 -8.94
N ASN A 542 6.26 14.11 -7.86
CA ASN A 542 6.49 15.39 -7.23
C ASN A 542 7.63 16.11 -7.97
N ASN A 543 7.28 17.13 -8.74
CA ASN A 543 8.24 17.98 -9.46
C ASN A 543 8.96 18.99 -8.56
N ASN A 544 8.53 19.17 -7.29
CA ASN A 544 9.28 19.96 -6.31
C ASN A 544 10.51 19.16 -5.87
N LYS A 545 11.68 19.67 -6.24
CA LYS A 545 12.97 19.02 -6.04
C LYS A 545 13.35 19.01 -4.56
N SER A 546 13.96 17.92 -4.12
CA SER A 546 14.48 17.77 -2.77
C SER A 546 15.51 16.63 -2.67
N LYS A 547 16.49 16.74 -1.77
CA LYS A 547 17.46 15.66 -1.45
C LYS A 547 16.78 14.42 -0.87
N LEU A 548 15.88 14.66 0.09
CA LEU A 548 14.94 13.73 0.72
C LEU A 548 13.53 14.37 0.68
N PHE A 549 12.46 13.63 0.95
CA PHE A 549 11.06 14.03 0.69
C PHE A 549 10.69 15.49 0.91
#